data_AF-A0A7J7JGL7-F1
#
_entry.id   AF-A0A7J7JGL7-F1
#
_cell.length_a   1.000
_cell.length_b   1.000
_cell.length_c   1.000
_cell.angle_alpha   90.00
_cell.angle_beta   90.00
_cell.angle_gamma   90.00
#
_symmetry.space_group_name_H-M   'P 1'
#
loop_
_entity.id
_entity.type
_entity.pdbx_description
1 polymer ?
#
loop_
_entity_poly.entity_id
_entity_poly.type
_entity_poly.pdbx_seq_one_letter_code
_entity_poly.pdbx_strand_id
1 'polypeptide(L)'
;MRVAGLISGGKDSCFNLLKCVAEDHNVVALANLHPPIDNNGELDSYMYQTAGHEMIGCVAQALGLPLHRRALQGTSLNIAEGYKGPHAGDEVEDLFELIKGVKEEHKIEAVAVGAVLSDYQRVRVEDVCSRLGLNCLSYLWSRDQAQLLEEILACQIDAVLVKVASIGLDPKLHLNQSLSTMKDHLSKLNKDYGVHVCGEGGEYETLTLDCPLYNSKIVIDECETVIHADSDIAPVGYLKVKKYHLEPKPAEFTSLSWADRVKQLPMATSETFTAEFLSRATHSPPLKYVRPETTNLVSEWPEKYKTFVVETENEVFCSLQAEKTGDLVSDTKGLMDRLQEVLAAHSCGFPNLSYVLLYISDMSQFVNINAVYTTYFGINPPPRICVEAALPSTSLFHAQVLCHKDPTLKKTRHVQSISHWAPSCIGPYSQASHVGSNVFVSGQIPFVPGAMKAVPTGFPGQCQLALEHALTVGEVMGVTSEHITSAHCYVYNEEDVAHALSSSYVRSTIPSKAETLCVVVPRLPRDVSAEWHVNFNLEGVVPHTIATGDDDLKKVCTEVGSKMHQSNLYFVFYSAGSIDVNQLIAGIKEVNSNHLFVPIPVIKVVSEVEHLTKKYQVACVQVPGYGYGL
;
A
#
# COMPACT_ATOMS: atom_id res chain seq x y z
N MET A 1 11.30 18.07 -1.38
CA MET A 1 10.67 18.45 -2.67
C MET A 1 10.09 19.85 -2.58
N ARG A 2 9.89 20.53 -3.72
CA ARG A 2 9.03 21.73 -3.82
C ARG A 2 7.57 21.30 -3.92
N VAL A 3 6.72 21.76 -2.99
CA VAL A 3 5.37 21.23 -2.79
C VAL A 3 4.31 22.31 -2.97
N ALA A 4 3.23 21.98 -3.68
CA ALA A 4 1.97 22.73 -3.59
C ALA A 4 1.04 22.08 -2.57
N GLY A 5 0.50 22.86 -1.64
CA GLY A 5 -0.52 22.39 -0.70
C GLY A 5 -1.93 22.54 -1.28
N LEU A 6 -2.67 21.44 -1.43
CA LEU A 6 -4.11 21.51 -1.60
C LEU A 6 -4.76 21.92 -0.28
N ILE A 7 -5.27 23.15 -0.23
CA ILE A 7 -5.75 23.77 1.00
C ILE A 7 -7.28 23.86 1.01
N SER A 8 -7.88 23.40 2.10
CA SER A 8 -9.32 23.57 2.40
C SER A 8 -9.59 24.56 3.52
N GLY A 9 -8.53 25.01 4.22
CA GLY A 9 -8.63 25.82 5.44
C GLY A 9 -8.92 24.99 6.69
N GLY A 10 -9.39 23.76 6.54
CA GLY A 10 -9.61 22.83 7.66
C GLY A 10 -8.34 22.25 8.26
N LYS A 11 -8.53 21.56 9.39
CA LYS A 11 -7.46 20.96 10.22
C LYS A 11 -6.55 20.03 9.42
N ASP A 12 -7.10 19.19 8.54
CA ASP A 12 -6.36 18.10 7.90
C ASP A 12 -5.43 18.65 6.81
N SER A 13 -5.92 19.59 6.00
CA SER A 13 -5.09 20.25 4.99
C SER A 13 -3.96 21.07 5.62
N CYS A 14 -4.22 21.79 6.72
CA CYS A 14 -3.19 22.54 7.45
C CYS A 14 -2.19 21.62 8.15
N PHE A 15 -2.65 20.52 8.76
CA PHE A 15 -1.79 19.56 9.44
C PHE A 15 -0.92 18.78 8.45
N ASN A 16 -1.43 18.42 7.27
CA ASN A 16 -0.62 17.76 6.24
C ASN A 16 0.48 18.68 5.69
N LEU A 17 0.28 20.02 5.65
CA LEU A 17 1.36 20.96 5.36
C LEU A 17 2.43 20.94 6.45
N LEU A 18 2.03 20.87 7.72
CA LEU A 18 2.94 20.73 8.85
C LEU A 18 3.79 19.45 8.71
N LYS A 19 3.16 18.33 8.32
CA LYS A 19 3.84 17.07 7.99
C LYS A 19 4.84 17.21 6.86
N CYS A 20 4.47 17.89 5.77
CA CYS A 20 5.40 18.13 4.65
C CYS A 20 6.65 18.86 5.13
N VAL A 21 6.51 19.91 5.96
CA VAL A 21 7.66 20.64 6.51
C VAL A 21 8.52 19.74 7.41
N ALA A 22 7.89 18.91 8.25
CA ALA A 22 8.60 17.99 9.14
C ALA A 22 9.31 16.84 8.39
N GLU A 23 8.89 16.53 7.17
CA GLU A 23 9.55 15.60 6.23
C GLU A 23 10.51 16.34 5.28
N ASP A 24 11.03 17.50 5.70
CA ASP A 24 11.98 18.35 4.98
C ASP A 24 11.51 18.76 3.57
N HIS A 25 10.22 18.97 3.38
CA HIS A 25 9.68 19.53 2.15
C HIS A 25 9.50 21.04 2.23
N ASN A 26 9.70 21.70 1.07
CA ASN A 26 9.52 23.14 0.92
C ASN A 26 8.16 23.42 0.29
N VAL A 27 7.20 23.89 1.08
CA VAL A 27 5.87 24.28 0.58
C VAL A 27 5.99 25.68 -0.02
N VAL A 28 5.67 25.80 -1.31
CA VAL A 28 5.95 27.03 -2.09
C VAL A 28 4.70 27.72 -2.61
N ALA A 29 3.57 27.01 -2.67
CA ALA A 29 2.31 27.55 -3.15
C ALA A 29 1.13 26.79 -2.54
N LEU A 30 -0.04 27.44 -2.54
CA LEU A 30 -1.31 26.85 -2.15
C LEU A 30 -2.22 26.77 -3.37
N ALA A 31 -3.00 25.70 -3.44
CA ALA A 31 -3.99 25.47 -4.49
C ALA A 31 -5.35 25.15 -3.84
N ASN A 32 -6.41 25.77 -4.34
CA ASN A 32 -7.77 25.55 -3.85
C ASN A 32 -8.78 25.57 -5.00
N LEU A 33 -9.63 24.56 -5.09
CA LEU A 33 -10.85 24.61 -5.87
C LEU A 33 -11.99 25.17 -5.03
N HIS A 34 -12.85 25.96 -5.66
CA HIS A 34 -13.97 26.59 -4.97
C HIS A 34 -15.26 26.58 -5.79
N PRO A 35 -16.43 26.69 -5.14
CA PRO A 35 -17.71 26.86 -5.82
C PRO A 35 -17.73 28.06 -6.80
N PRO A 36 -18.51 28.01 -7.89
CA PRO A 36 -18.79 29.17 -8.74
C PRO A 36 -19.43 30.31 -7.93
N ILE A 37 -19.07 31.55 -8.28
CA ILE A 37 -19.49 32.78 -7.56
C ILE A 37 -21.01 32.98 -7.57
N ASP A 38 -21.72 32.45 -8.58
CA ASP A 38 -23.17 32.68 -8.76
C ASP A 38 -24.07 31.69 -8.01
N ASN A 39 -23.51 30.64 -7.40
CA ASN A 39 -24.27 29.68 -6.60
C ASN A 39 -24.25 30.11 -5.12
N ASN A 40 -25.28 30.83 -4.69
CA ASN A 40 -25.58 31.14 -3.28
C ASN A 40 -25.98 29.88 -2.44
N GLY A 41 -25.65 28.69 -2.91
CA GLY A 41 -26.03 27.41 -2.32
C GLY A 41 -24.84 26.47 -2.20
N GLU A 42 -24.90 25.59 -1.20
CA GLU A 42 -23.95 24.51 -0.98
C GLU A 42 -23.88 23.63 -2.24
N LEU A 43 -22.69 23.51 -2.81
CA LEU A 43 -22.41 22.52 -3.84
C LEU A 43 -22.05 21.22 -3.12
N ASP A 44 -22.79 20.15 -3.39
CA ASP A 44 -22.45 18.80 -2.93
C ASP A 44 -21.25 18.30 -3.75
N SER A 45 -20.03 18.70 -3.36
CA SER A 45 -18.79 18.12 -3.90
C SER A 45 -18.28 17.07 -2.91
N TYR A 46 -18.06 15.85 -3.41
CA TYR A 46 -17.38 14.78 -2.67
C TYR A 46 -15.89 15.07 -2.46
N MET A 47 -15.35 16.04 -3.21
CA MET A 47 -13.92 16.29 -3.30
C MET A 47 -13.46 17.43 -2.39
N TYR A 48 -14.24 18.50 -2.26
CA TYR A 48 -13.79 19.75 -1.63
C TYR A 48 -14.74 20.30 -0.57
N GLN A 49 -14.14 20.84 0.48
CA GLN A 49 -14.81 21.62 1.50
C GLN A 49 -15.46 22.86 0.87
N THR A 50 -16.78 23.02 1.06
CA THR A 50 -17.53 24.16 0.55
C THR A 50 -17.84 25.19 1.63
N ALA A 51 -17.96 24.78 2.90
CA ALA A 51 -18.13 25.70 4.01
C ALA A 51 -16.81 26.38 4.39
N GLY A 52 -16.84 27.70 4.58
CA GLY A 52 -15.65 28.48 4.93
C GLY A 52 -14.70 28.73 3.75
N HIS A 53 -15.08 28.43 2.51
CA HIS A 53 -14.23 28.67 1.33
C HIS A 53 -13.91 30.17 1.12
N GLU A 54 -14.70 31.07 1.70
CA GLU A 54 -14.46 32.51 1.74
C GLU A 54 -13.24 32.88 2.60
N MET A 55 -12.87 32.03 3.56
CA MET A 55 -11.75 32.25 4.48
C MET A 55 -10.40 31.79 3.93
N ILE A 56 -10.36 31.08 2.79
CA ILE A 56 -9.11 30.55 2.22
C ILE A 56 -8.10 31.66 1.89
N GLY A 57 -8.58 32.82 1.43
CA GLY A 57 -7.71 33.97 1.18
C GLY A 57 -6.98 34.43 2.43
N CYS A 58 -7.67 34.44 3.57
CA CYS A 58 -7.12 34.79 4.87
C CYS A 58 -6.13 33.71 5.37
N VAL A 59 -6.45 32.43 5.19
CA VAL A 59 -5.53 31.31 5.48
C VAL A 59 -4.22 31.45 4.69
N ALA A 60 -4.29 31.78 3.39
CA ALA A 60 -3.09 32.00 2.58
C ALA A 60 -2.27 33.21 3.04
N GLN A 61 -2.93 34.31 3.42
CA GLN A 61 -2.26 35.48 4.01
C GLN A 61 -1.59 35.14 5.34
N ALA A 62 -2.24 34.37 6.20
CA ALA A 62 -1.69 33.89 7.46
C ALA A 62 -0.45 33.01 7.23
N LEU A 63 -0.48 32.12 6.25
CA LEU A 63 0.68 31.30 5.85
C LEU A 63 1.79 32.13 5.17
N GLY A 64 1.44 33.24 4.51
CA GLY A 64 2.37 34.03 3.72
C GLY A 64 2.81 33.34 2.42
N LEU A 65 1.92 32.53 1.82
CA LEU A 65 2.18 31.79 0.58
C LEU A 65 1.28 32.28 -0.58
N PRO A 66 1.75 32.19 -1.83
CA PRO A 66 0.90 32.48 -2.99
C PRO A 66 -0.25 31.47 -3.09
N LEU A 67 -1.46 31.97 -3.34
CA LEU A 67 -2.68 31.17 -3.46
C LEU A 67 -3.18 31.18 -4.89
N HIS A 68 -3.33 29.97 -5.44
CA HIS A 68 -3.95 29.71 -6.73
C HIS A 68 -5.35 29.16 -6.51
N ARG A 69 -6.35 29.82 -7.10
CA ARG A 69 -7.74 29.40 -7.02
C ARG A 69 -8.31 29.17 -8.39
N ARG A 70 -9.17 28.16 -8.50
CA ARG A 70 -9.98 27.92 -9.70
C ARG A 70 -11.41 27.58 -9.27
N ALA A 71 -12.38 28.18 -9.94
CA ALA A 71 -13.78 27.85 -9.76
C ALA A 71 -14.07 26.49 -10.40
N LEU A 72 -14.85 25.64 -9.73
CA LEU A 72 -15.35 24.39 -10.28
C LEU A 72 -16.25 24.68 -11.48
N GLN A 73 -15.98 24.04 -12.61
CA GLN A 73 -16.82 24.05 -13.81
C GLN A 73 -17.42 22.67 -14.05
N GLY A 74 -16.66 21.62 -13.74
CA GLY A 74 -17.12 20.23 -13.77
C GLY A 74 -17.93 19.82 -12.55
N THR A 75 -18.55 18.65 -12.64
CA THR A 75 -19.27 17.99 -11.54
C THR A 75 -18.64 16.62 -11.22
N SER A 76 -19.03 16.00 -10.11
CA SER A 76 -18.58 14.64 -9.76
C SER A 76 -19.23 13.61 -10.69
N LEU A 77 -18.63 13.38 -11.87
CA LEU A 77 -19.15 12.47 -12.89
C LEU A 77 -18.77 11.02 -12.63
N ASN A 78 -17.48 10.75 -12.46
CA ASN A 78 -17.01 9.42 -12.09
C ASN A 78 -16.87 9.32 -10.57
N ILE A 79 -17.78 8.60 -9.93
CA ILE A 79 -17.78 8.36 -8.48
C ILE A 79 -17.30 6.96 -8.08
N ALA A 80 -16.69 6.21 -9.01
CA ALA A 80 -16.16 4.89 -8.72
C ALA A 80 -14.96 4.97 -7.75
N GLU A 81 -14.69 3.84 -7.07
CA GLU A 81 -13.54 3.67 -6.17
C GLU A 81 -12.21 3.86 -6.91
N GLY A 82 -12.13 3.40 -8.16
CA GLY A 82 -11.00 3.62 -9.05
C GLY A 82 -11.24 4.79 -10.00
N TYR A 83 -10.20 5.57 -10.27
CA TYR A 83 -10.25 6.71 -11.20
C TYR A 83 -9.07 6.70 -12.18
N LYS A 84 -9.35 6.98 -13.45
CA LYS A 84 -8.33 7.26 -14.48
C LYS A 84 -8.88 8.26 -15.48
N GLY A 85 -8.33 9.46 -15.44
CA GLY A 85 -8.71 10.55 -16.34
C GLY A 85 -8.05 10.45 -17.72
N PRO A 86 -8.38 11.37 -18.63
CA PRO A 86 -9.31 12.48 -18.42
C PRO A 86 -10.79 12.12 -18.64
N HIS A 87 -11.67 12.83 -17.95
CA HIS A 87 -13.12 12.78 -18.17
C HIS A 87 -13.67 14.19 -18.39
N ALA A 88 -14.11 14.50 -19.61
CA ALA A 88 -14.60 15.84 -19.95
C ALA A 88 -15.82 16.22 -19.09
N GLY A 89 -15.75 17.39 -18.42
CA GLY A 89 -16.80 17.88 -17.53
C GLY A 89 -16.73 17.34 -16.10
N ASP A 90 -15.72 16.53 -15.75
CA ASP A 90 -15.48 16.06 -14.39
C ASP A 90 -14.69 17.11 -13.58
N GLU A 91 -15.03 17.27 -12.29
CA GLU A 91 -14.36 18.20 -11.37
C GLU A 91 -12.83 17.98 -11.25
N VAL A 92 -12.36 16.76 -11.54
CA VAL A 92 -10.93 16.43 -11.52
C VAL A 92 -10.16 17.12 -12.64
N GLU A 93 -10.80 17.46 -13.77
CA GLU A 93 -10.14 18.22 -14.84
C GLU A 93 -9.88 19.68 -14.44
N ASP A 94 -10.74 20.26 -13.60
CA ASP A 94 -10.46 21.56 -13.00
C ASP A 94 -9.27 21.48 -12.04
N LEU A 95 -9.16 20.40 -11.27
CA LEU A 95 -7.99 20.16 -10.41
C LEU A 95 -6.72 20.02 -11.26
N PHE A 96 -6.80 19.27 -12.36
CA PHE A 96 -5.68 19.07 -13.28
C PHE A 96 -5.16 20.41 -13.82
N GLU A 97 -6.04 21.25 -14.35
CA GLU A 97 -5.65 22.55 -14.89
C GLU A 97 -5.12 23.51 -13.81
N LEU A 98 -5.69 23.48 -12.60
CA LEU A 98 -5.19 24.24 -11.46
C LEU A 98 -3.74 23.83 -11.12
N ILE A 99 -3.51 22.53 -10.90
CA ILE A 99 -2.18 22.03 -10.51
C ILE A 99 -1.16 22.19 -11.63
N LYS A 100 -1.58 22.05 -12.89
CA LYS A 100 -0.73 22.31 -14.07
C LYS A 100 -0.22 23.76 -14.06
N GLY A 101 -1.10 24.74 -13.84
CA GLY A 101 -0.69 26.15 -13.72
C GLY A 101 0.29 26.39 -12.57
N VAL A 102 0.01 25.82 -11.39
CA VAL A 102 0.91 25.91 -10.22
C VAL A 102 2.28 25.27 -10.52
N LYS A 103 2.30 24.13 -11.21
CA LYS A 103 3.55 23.45 -11.62
C LYS A 103 4.37 24.31 -12.57
N GLU A 104 3.73 24.92 -13.56
CA GLU A 104 4.39 25.78 -14.54
C GLU A 104 5.02 27.02 -13.89
N GLU A 105 4.32 27.64 -12.95
CA GLU A 105 4.76 28.87 -12.27
C GLU A 105 5.77 28.59 -11.14
N HIS A 106 5.46 27.64 -10.24
CA HIS A 106 6.22 27.42 -9.01
C HIS A 106 7.24 26.27 -9.09
N LYS A 107 7.27 25.54 -10.21
CA LYS A 107 8.16 24.39 -10.45
C LYS A 107 8.07 23.35 -9.33
N ILE A 108 6.84 22.98 -8.99
CA ILE A 108 6.58 21.97 -7.95
C ILE A 108 6.96 20.58 -8.45
N GLU A 109 7.31 19.71 -7.50
CA GLU A 109 7.65 18.29 -7.71
C GLU A 109 6.61 17.37 -7.03
N ALA A 110 5.78 17.93 -6.16
CA ALA A 110 4.75 17.18 -5.45
C ALA A 110 3.54 18.06 -5.08
N VAL A 111 2.41 17.38 -4.83
CA VAL A 111 1.18 17.96 -4.31
C VAL A 111 0.87 17.30 -2.96
N ALA A 112 0.59 18.12 -1.95
CA ALA A 112 0.19 17.67 -0.62
C ALA A 112 -1.33 17.73 -0.46
N VAL A 113 -1.95 16.64 -0.01
CA VAL A 113 -3.39 16.52 0.22
C VAL A 113 -3.69 16.00 1.63
N GLY A 114 -4.58 16.68 2.35
CA GLY A 114 -5.01 16.30 3.70
C GLY A 114 -6.08 15.21 3.74
N ALA A 115 -5.97 14.16 2.92
CA ALA A 115 -6.91 13.03 2.93
C ALA A 115 -6.52 12.04 4.05
N VAL A 116 -7.49 11.64 4.89
CA VAL A 116 -7.27 10.67 5.97
C VAL A 116 -7.84 9.30 5.61
N LEU A 117 -9.13 9.21 5.24
CA LEU A 117 -9.79 7.93 4.93
C LEU A 117 -10.52 7.90 3.56
N SER A 118 -10.79 9.06 2.96
CA SER A 118 -11.48 9.14 1.66
C SER A 118 -10.66 8.63 0.47
N ASP A 119 -10.94 7.40 0.01
CA ASP A 119 -10.34 6.84 -1.23
C ASP A 119 -10.68 7.73 -2.43
N TYR A 120 -11.89 8.31 -2.42
CA TYR A 120 -12.36 9.20 -3.48
C TYR A 120 -11.38 10.37 -3.69
N GLN A 121 -11.03 11.07 -2.61
CA GLN A 121 -10.14 12.23 -2.69
C GLN A 121 -8.73 11.83 -3.11
N ARG A 122 -8.17 10.80 -2.45
CA ARG A 122 -6.80 10.38 -2.68
C ARG A 122 -6.58 9.94 -4.13
N VAL A 123 -7.42 9.05 -4.66
CA VAL A 123 -7.20 8.47 -6.01
C VAL A 123 -7.28 9.54 -7.11
N ARG A 124 -8.12 10.57 -6.94
CA ARG A 124 -8.25 11.67 -7.90
C ARG A 124 -7.04 12.60 -7.90
N VAL A 125 -6.50 12.90 -6.72
CA VAL A 125 -5.24 13.66 -6.62
C VAL A 125 -4.06 12.83 -7.16
N GLU A 126 -4.03 11.52 -6.89
CA GLU A 126 -3.03 10.61 -7.44
C GLU A 126 -3.08 10.56 -8.97
N ASP A 127 -4.27 10.52 -9.60
CA ASP A 127 -4.43 10.59 -11.06
C ASP A 127 -3.85 11.88 -11.64
N VAL A 128 -4.23 13.03 -11.07
CA VAL A 128 -3.71 14.34 -11.50
C VAL A 128 -2.19 14.40 -11.36
N CYS A 129 -1.66 13.94 -10.23
CA CYS A 129 -0.21 13.89 -10.00
C CYS A 129 0.48 12.99 -11.01
N SER A 130 -0.04 11.80 -11.27
CA SER A 130 0.50 10.84 -12.24
C SER A 130 0.54 11.43 -13.66
N ARG A 131 -0.56 12.02 -14.12
CA ARG A 131 -0.66 12.69 -15.44
C ARG A 131 0.30 13.87 -15.58
N LEU A 132 0.58 14.56 -14.48
CA LEU A 132 1.51 15.68 -14.44
C LEU A 132 2.94 15.27 -14.08
N GLY A 133 3.24 13.99 -13.82
CA GLY A 133 4.57 13.55 -13.36
C GLY A 133 5.00 14.22 -12.05
N LEU A 134 4.09 14.30 -11.08
CA LEU A 134 4.29 14.82 -9.73
C LEU A 134 4.12 13.69 -8.71
N ASN A 135 4.72 13.85 -7.53
CA ASN A 135 4.45 12.98 -6.38
C ASN A 135 3.18 13.45 -5.65
N CYS A 136 2.41 12.50 -5.09
CA CYS A 136 1.29 12.80 -4.20
C CYS A 136 1.71 12.54 -2.74
N LEU A 137 1.50 13.50 -1.85
CA LEU A 137 1.86 13.44 -0.43
C LEU A 137 0.61 13.47 0.45
N SER A 138 0.28 12.34 1.05
CA SER A 138 -0.90 12.18 1.92
C SER A 138 -0.50 11.51 3.23
N TYR A 139 0.25 12.23 4.07
CA TYR A 139 0.82 11.69 5.31
C TYR A 139 -0.23 11.23 6.33
N LEU A 140 -1.47 11.71 6.20
CA LEU A 140 -2.55 11.38 7.12
C LEU A 140 -3.32 10.12 6.69
N TRP A 141 -3.06 9.61 5.49
CA TRP A 141 -3.81 8.52 4.90
C TRP A 141 -3.75 7.23 5.73
N SER A 142 -4.91 6.62 5.96
CA SER A 142 -5.09 5.33 6.66
C SER A 142 -4.51 5.30 8.08
N ARG A 143 -4.37 6.47 8.73
CA ARG A 143 -3.98 6.57 10.14
C ARG A 143 -5.18 6.39 11.07
N ASP A 144 -4.92 5.90 12.27
CA ASP A 144 -5.94 5.83 13.32
C ASP A 144 -6.48 7.23 13.64
N GLN A 145 -7.80 7.41 13.54
CA GLN A 145 -8.42 8.73 13.63
C GLN A 145 -8.32 9.34 15.04
N ALA A 146 -8.41 8.53 16.09
CA ALA A 146 -8.33 9.03 17.46
C ALA A 146 -6.91 9.51 17.77
N GLN A 147 -5.89 8.72 17.43
CA GLN A 147 -4.49 9.11 17.55
C GLN A 147 -4.15 10.31 16.67
N LEU A 148 -4.69 10.37 15.45
CA LEU A 148 -4.47 11.49 14.55
C LEU A 148 -5.05 12.79 15.10
N LEU A 149 -6.29 12.77 15.64
CA LEU A 149 -6.88 13.96 16.24
C LEU A 149 -6.08 14.44 17.46
N GLU A 150 -5.63 13.52 18.33
CA GLU A 150 -4.76 13.84 19.46
C GLU A 150 -3.48 14.54 19.01
N GLU A 151 -2.86 14.02 17.96
CA GLU A 151 -1.63 14.56 17.41
C GLU A 151 -1.82 15.95 16.77
N ILE A 152 -2.92 16.14 16.02
CA ILE A 152 -3.32 17.44 15.45
C ILE A 152 -3.37 18.50 16.56
N LEU A 153 -4.03 18.18 17.67
CA LEU A 153 -4.17 19.08 18.82
C LEU A 153 -2.83 19.30 19.54
N ALA A 154 -2.04 18.25 19.74
CA ALA A 154 -0.72 18.34 20.36
C ALA A 154 0.28 19.18 19.52
N CYS A 155 0.07 19.22 18.20
CA CYS A 155 0.83 20.05 17.27
C CYS A 155 0.30 21.48 17.12
N GLN A 156 -0.61 21.91 18.01
CA GLN A 156 -1.11 23.29 18.08
C GLN A 156 -1.86 23.72 16.81
N ILE A 157 -2.59 22.80 16.18
CA ILE A 157 -3.61 23.16 15.18
C ILE A 157 -4.83 23.66 15.94
N ASP A 158 -4.99 24.99 16.02
CA ASP A 158 -6.16 25.63 16.60
C ASP A 158 -7.22 25.80 15.52
N ALA A 159 -8.27 25.00 15.61
CA ALA A 159 -9.35 24.97 14.64
C ALA A 159 -10.70 25.00 15.33
N VAL A 160 -11.69 25.60 14.66
CA VAL A 160 -13.09 25.62 15.10
C VAL A 160 -13.98 24.86 14.14
N LEU A 161 -15.08 24.32 14.64
CA LEU A 161 -16.11 23.69 13.80
C LEU A 161 -16.85 24.77 13.00
N VAL A 162 -16.86 24.64 11.68
CA VAL A 162 -17.55 25.57 10.75
C VAL A 162 -18.69 24.92 9.98
N LYS A 163 -18.83 23.60 10.07
CA LYS A 163 -20.00 22.86 9.60
C LYS A 163 -20.23 21.68 10.53
N VAL A 164 -21.48 21.33 10.75
CA VAL A 164 -21.88 20.05 11.36
C VAL A 164 -23.04 19.47 10.58
N ALA A 165 -23.06 18.15 10.41
CA ALA A 165 -24.05 17.42 9.62
C ALA A 165 -24.23 15.97 10.11
N SER A 166 -24.23 15.76 11.43
CA SER A 166 -24.29 14.42 12.00
C SER A 166 -25.09 14.36 13.30
N ILE A 167 -25.57 13.16 13.62
CA ILE A 167 -26.21 12.86 14.89
C ILE A 167 -25.34 13.27 16.08
N GLY A 168 -25.98 13.90 17.06
CA GLY A 168 -25.32 14.37 18.27
C GLY A 168 -24.51 15.67 18.10
N LEU A 169 -24.48 16.27 16.91
CA LEU A 169 -23.89 17.58 16.67
C LEU A 169 -24.98 18.64 16.38
N ASP A 170 -25.30 19.46 17.38
CA ASP A 170 -26.19 20.61 17.22
C ASP A 170 -25.45 21.85 16.67
N PRO A 171 -25.84 22.41 15.51
CA PRO A 171 -25.23 23.61 14.95
C PRO A 171 -25.26 24.84 15.87
N LYS A 172 -26.30 24.99 16.70
CA LYS A 172 -26.46 26.15 17.60
C LYS A 172 -25.50 26.08 18.79
N LEU A 173 -25.08 24.88 19.17
CA LEU A 173 -24.19 24.65 20.31
C LEU A 173 -22.72 24.47 19.89
N HIS A 174 -22.48 23.77 18.78
CA HIS A 174 -21.16 23.28 18.43
C HIS A 174 -20.45 24.07 17.33
N LEU A 175 -21.16 24.84 16.49
CA LEU A 175 -20.47 25.73 15.55
C LEU A 175 -19.68 26.80 16.30
N ASN A 176 -18.51 27.14 15.76
CA ASN A 176 -17.52 28.04 16.36
C ASN A 176 -16.91 27.54 17.69
N GLN A 177 -17.19 26.30 18.11
CA GLN A 177 -16.45 25.68 19.22
C GLN A 177 -15.07 25.23 18.74
N SER A 178 -14.06 25.39 19.60
CA SER A 178 -12.72 24.86 19.35
C SER A 178 -12.75 23.33 19.29
N LEU A 179 -12.02 22.78 18.34
CA LEU A 179 -11.84 21.35 18.16
C LEU A 179 -11.29 20.67 19.42
N SER A 180 -10.42 21.35 20.17
CA SER A 180 -9.88 20.82 21.43
C SER A 180 -10.97 20.59 22.47
N THR A 181 -11.97 21.47 22.53
CA THR A 181 -13.12 21.35 23.44
C THR A 181 -14.07 20.26 22.96
N MET A 182 -14.19 20.07 21.65
CA MET A 182 -15.09 19.09 21.05
C MET A 182 -14.55 17.65 21.06
N LYS A 183 -13.24 17.44 21.24
CA LYS A 183 -12.56 16.14 21.18
C LYS A 183 -13.26 15.03 21.97
N ASP A 184 -13.56 15.27 23.25
CA ASP A 184 -14.17 14.24 24.12
C ASP A 184 -15.60 13.92 23.68
N HIS A 185 -16.33 14.92 23.20
CA HIS A 185 -17.68 14.75 22.65
C HIS A 185 -17.64 13.93 21.36
N LEU A 186 -16.73 14.24 20.43
CA LEU A 186 -16.54 13.49 19.19
C LEU A 186 -16.13 12.03 19.47
N SER A 187 -15.24 11.80 20.43
CA SER A 187 -14.85 10.45 20.86
C SER A 187 -16.03 9.66 21.42
N LYS A 188 -16.91 10.33 22.19
CA LYS A 188 -18.15 9.73 22.67
C LYS A 188 -19.11 9.39 21.54
N LEU A 189 -19.30 10.29 20.56
CA LEU A 189 -20.15 10.04 19.40
C LEU A 189 -19.62 8.89 18.53
N ASN A 190 -18.31 8.74 18.41
CA ASN A 190 -17.71 7.57 17.74
C ASN A 190 -18.08 6.27 18.48
N LYS A 191 -17.98 6.24 19.81
CA LYS A 191 -18.34 5.07 20.61
C LYS A 191 -19.84 4.75 20.55
N ASP A 192 -20.69 5.77 20.60
CA ASP A 192 -22.13 5.60 20.70
C ASP A 192 -22.79 5.35 19.32
N TYR A 193 -22.27 5.96 18.25
CA TYR A 193 -22.90 6.00 16.93
C TYR A 193 -21.98 5.68 15.75
N GLY A 194 -20.68 5.47 15.97
CA GLY A 194 -19.71 5.20 14.89
C GLY A 194 -19.28 6.43 14.08
N VAL A 195 -19.59 7.65 14.55
CA VAL A 195 -19.15 8.91 13.92
C VAL A 195 -17.64 8.93 13.74
N HIS A 196 -17.15 9.37 12.58
CA HIS A 196 -15.71 9.53 12.37
C HIS A 196 -15.17 10.67 13.22
N VAL A 197 -14.22 10.36 14.11
CA VAL A 197 -13.64 11.33 15.06
C VAL A 197 -12.96 12.49 14.31
N CYS A 198 -12.36 12.20 13.15
CA CYS A 198 -11.77 13.20 12.26
C CYS A 198 -12.77 13.85 11.28
N GLY A 199 -14.06 13.50 11.30
CA GLY A 199 -15.07 14.10 10.43
C GLY A 199 -15.01 13.67 8.96
N GLU A 200 -14.43 12.50 8.67
CA GLU A 200 -14.19 11.99 7.31
C GLU A 200 -15.46 11.72 6.51
N GLY A 201 -16.59 11.43 7.17
CA GLY A 201 -17.89 11.24 6.53
C GLY A 201 -18.62 12.55 6.24
N GLY A 202 -17.97 13.70 6.45
CA GLY A 202 -18.61 15.02 6.37
C GLY A 202 -19.43 15.36 7.61
N GLU A 203 -19.23 14.64 8.72
CA GLU A 203 -19.98 14.88 9.97
C GLU A 203 -19.74 16.28 10.53
N TYR A 204 -18.54 16.82 10.32
CA TYR A 204 -18.20 18.20 10.58
C TYR A 204 -17.05 18.67 9.69
N GLU A 205 -16.99 19.98 9.44
CA GLU A 205 -15.85 20.64 8.79
C GLU A 205 -15.24 21.66 9.74
N THR A 206 -13.97 22.00 9.52
CA THR A 206 -13.23 22.91 10.39
C THR A 206 -12.61 24.08 9.64
N LEU A 207 -12.30 25.14 10.38
CA LEU A 207 -11.44 26.23 9.94
C LEU A 207 -10.29 26.39 10.93
N THR A 208 -9.07 26.32 10.44
CA THR A 208 -7.85 26.50 11.23
C THR A 208 -7.59 27.99 11.42
N LEU A 209 -7.76 28.46 12.65
CA LEU A 209 -7.56 29.85 13.05
C LEU A 209 -6.09 30.15 13.34
N ASP A 210 -5.36 29.17 13.88
CA ASP A 210 -3.93 29.29 14.09
C ASP A 210 -3.22 27.94 13.93
N CYS A 211 -1.98 27.97 13.44
CA CYS A 211 -1.07 26.84 13.50
C CYS A 211 0.40 27.30 13.49
N PRO A 212 1.37 26.42 13.78
CA PRO A 212 2.78 26.81 13.83
C PRO A 212 3.34 27.39 12.51
N LEU A 213 2.73 27.08 11.37
CA LEU A 213 3.14 27.64 10.07
C LEU A 213 2.66 29.09 9.86
N TYR A 214 1.60 29.51 10.54
CA TYR A 214 1.03 30.85 10.36
C TYR A 214 1.96 31.93 10.91
N ASN A 215 2.07 33.03 10.17
CA ASN A 215 2.71 34.28 10.59
C ASN A 215 1.74 35.20 11.35
N SER A 216 0.43 35.01 11.17
CA SER A 216 -0.62 35.75 11.87
C SER A 216 -1.77 34.81 12.24
N LYS A 217 -2.39 35.03 13.39
CA LYS A 217 -3.60 34.31 13.81
C LYS A 217 -4.82 34.90 13.13
N ILE A 218 -5.81 34.07 12.81
CA ILE A 218 -7.10 34.51 12.30
C ILE A 218 -8.04 34.69 13.48
N VAL A 219 -8.55 35.91 13.67
CA VAL A 219 -9.53 36.21 14.72
C VAL A 219 -10.88 36.48 14.07
N ILE A 220 -11.89 35.70 14.45
CA ILE A 220 -13.28 35.89 14.02
C ILE A 220 -13.90 36.97 14.91
N ASP A 221 -14.21 38.13 14.33
CA ASP A 221 -14.83 39.25 15.04
C ASP A 221 -16.36 39.14 15.06
N GLU A 222 -16.93 38.64 13.96
CA GLU A 222 -18.37 38.49 13.80
C GLU A 222 -18.67 37.30 12.88
N CYS A 223 -19.59 36.44 13.30
CA CYS A 223 -20.08 35.29 12.55
C CYS A 223 -21.57 35.07 12.78
N GLU A 224 -22.21 34.35 11.86
CA GLU A 224 -23.59 33.88 12.01
C GLU A 224 -23.68 32.37 11.80
N THR A 225 -24.51 31.71 12.60
CA THR A 225 -24.89 30.31 12.38
C THR A 225 -26.03 30.26 11.38
N VAL A 226 -25.83 29.55 10.26
CA VAL A 226 -26.87 29.28 9.27
C VAL A 226 -27.31 27.83 9.39
N ILE A 227 -28.60 27.61 9.60
CA ILE A 227 -29.20 26.28 9.60
C ILE A 227 -29.65 25.96 8.19
N HIS A 228 -29.06 24.93 7.59
CA HIS A 228 -29.42 24.45 6.26
C HIS A 228 -30.57 23.43 6.32
N ALA A 229 -30.49 22.49 7.25
CA ALA A 229 -31.55 21.52 7.52
C ALA A 229 -31.74 21.38 9.04
N ASP A 230 -32.93 21.75 9.53
CA ASP A 230 -33.29 21.61 10.94
C ASP A 230 -33.98 20.24 11.12
N SER A 231 -33.20 19.23 11.50
CA SER A 231 -33.64 17.85 11.71
C SER A 231 -33.42 17.48 13.18
N ASP A 232 -34.38 16.78 13.79
CA ASP A 232 -34.28 16.34 15.19
C ASP A 232 -33.14 15.31 15.40
N ILE A 233 -32.69 14.65 14.33
CA ILE A 233 -31.73 13.54 14.40
C ILE A 233 -30.36 13.96 13.91
N ALA A 234 -30.28 14.66 12.77
CA ALA A 234 -29.02 15.06 12.14
C ALA A 234 -29.18 16.46 11.54
N PRO A 235 -29.20 17.51 12.39
CA PRO A 235 -29.29 18.88 11.90
C PRO A 235 -28.02 19.24 11.12
N VAL A 236 -28.21 20.00 10.03
CA VAL A 236 -27.14 20.50 9.18
C VAL A 236 -27.08 22.01 9.32
N GLY A 237 -25.90 22.51 9.68
CA GLY A 237 -25.65 23.94 9.73
C GLY A 237 -24.19 24.28 9.54
N TYR A 238 -23.94 25.51 9.13
CA TYR A 238 -22.60 26.03 8.89
C TYR A 238 -22.42 27.44 9.46
N LEU A 239 -21.17 27.78 9.74
CA LEU A 239 -20.75 29.06 10.26
C LEU A 239 -20.38 29.98 9.08
N LYS A 240 -21.06 31.13 8.99
CA LYS A 240 -20.74 32.17 8.02
C LYS A 240 -20.01 33.30 8.71
N VAL A 241 -18.74 33.50 8.34
CA VAL A 241 -17.89 34.55 8.92
C VAL A 241 -18.20 35.88 8.23
N LYS A 242 -18.62 36.88 9.01
CA LYS A 242 -18.95 38.24 8.51
C LYS A 242 -17.77 39.18 8.59
N LYS A 243 -17.01 39.10 9.68
CA LYS A 243 -15.87 39.95 9.95
C LYS A 243 -14.78 39.17 10.66
N TYR A 244 -13.56 39.40 10.23
CA TYR A 244 -12.36 38.84 10.81
C TYR A 244 -11.19 39.81 10.64
N HIS A 245 -10.12 39.57 11.39
CA HIS A 245 -8.84 40.21 11.17
C HIS A 245 -7.68 39.23 11.37
N LEU A 246 -6.51 39.62 10.89
CA LEU A 246 -5.25 38.91 11.11
C LEU A 246 -4.48 39.59 12.24
N GLU A 247 -4.20 38.86 13.31
CA GLU A 247 -3.37 39.30 14.42
C GLU A 247 -1.93 38.79 14.21
N PRO A 248 -0.92 39.66 13.98
CA PRO A 248 0.45 39.23 13.76
C PRO A 248 1.02 38.47 14.95
N LYS A 249 1.74 37.38 14.69
CA LYS A 249 2.51 36.69 15.73
C LYS A 249 3.78 37.47 16.11
N PRO A 250 4.35 37.20 17.30
CA PRO A 250 5.60 37.84 17.73
C PRO A 250 6.70 37.73 16.66
N ALA A 251 7.42 38.83 16.44
CA ALA A 251 8.48 38.90 15.42
C ALA A 251 9.57 37.83 15.63
N GLU A 252 9.88 37.51 16.88
CA GLU A 252 10.82 36.44 17.23
C GLU A 252 10.37 35.09 16.67
N PHE A 253 9.08 34.76 16.78
CA PHE A 253 8.51 33.54 16.22
C PHE A 253 8.47 33.58 14.69
N THR A 254 8.03 34.69 14.11
CA THR A 254 7.89 34.79 12.64
C THR A 254 9.23 34.85 11.92
N SER A 255 10.32 35.22 12.61
CA SER A 255 11.68 35.17 12.09
C SER A 255 12.24 33.74 11.96
N LEU A 256 11.67 32.77 12.66
CA LEU A 256 12.09 31.36 12.57
C LEU A 256 11.64 30.75 11.24
N SER A 257 12.49 29.88 10.69
CA SER A 257 12.12 29.04 9.55
C SER A 257 10.97 28.10 9.94
N TRP A 258 10.16 27.68 8.97
CA TRP A 258 9.11 26.69 9.23
C TRP A 258 9.67 25.39 9.80
N ALA A 259 10.84 24.95 9.35
CA ALA A 259 11.53 23.77 9.90
C ALA A 259 11.82 23.93 11.40
N ASP A 260 12.34 25.09 11.82
CA ASP A 260 12.61 25.37 13.24
C ASP A 260 11.33 25.40 14.09
N ARG A 261 10.24 25.93 13.53
CA ARG A 261 8.93 25.98 14.20
C ARG A 261 8.33 24.59 14.43
N VAL A 262 8.55 23.64 13.53
CA VAL A 262 7.97 22.29 13.63
C VAL A 262 8.87 21.28 14.35
N LYS A 263 10.18 21.54 14.43
CA LYS A 263 11.19 20.59 14.93
C LYS A 263 10.91 19.99 16.32
N GLN A 264 10.24 20.73 17.20
CA GLN A 264 9.97 20.30 18.57
C GLN A 264 8.53 19.84 18.79
N LEU A 265 7.71 19.83 17.75
CA LEU A 265 6.32 19.41 17.89
C LEU A 265 6.26 17.87 18.02
N PRO A 266 5.36 17.35 18.87
CA PRO A 266 5.23 15.92 19.14
C PRO A 266 4.49 15.23 17.99
N MET A 267 5.11 15.17 16.81
CA MET A 267 4.50 14.63 15.61
C MET A 267 5.24 13.39 15.10
N ALA A 268 4.49 12.45 14.56
CA ALA A 268 5.01 11.29 13.84
C ALA A 268 5.73 11.73 12.56
N THR A 269 7.00 11.35 12.42
CA THR A 269 7.80 11.57 11.22
C THR A 269 8.47 10.27 10.82
N SER A 270 9.11 10.26 9.65
CA SER A 270 10.00 9.18 9.22
C SER A 270 11.12 8.93 10.25
N GLU A 271 11.61 9.97 10.93
CA GLU A 271 12.62 9.84 11.98
C GLU A 271 12.05 9.18 13.23
N THR A 272 10.88 9.62 13.71
CA THR A 272 10.26 9.00 14.90
C THR A 272 9.84 7.56 14.63
N PHE A 273 9.32 7.27 13.43
CA PHE A 273 9.04 5.90 12.98
C PHE A 273 10.30 5.04 13.03
N THR A 274 11.41 5.57 12.51
CA THR A 274 12.69 4.86 12.51
C THR A 274 13.17 4.60 13.94
N ALA A 275 13.11 5.60 14.82
CA ALA A 275 13.50 5.47 16.22
C ALA A 275 12.61 4.47 16.98
N GLU A 276 11.29 4.52 16.77
CA GLU A 276 10.33 3.59 17.35
C GLU A 276 10.61 2.16 16.86
N PHE A 277 10.77 1.96 15.55
CA PHE A 277 11.10 0.67 14.99
C PHE A 277 12.42 0.13 15.54
N LEU A 278 13.47 0.95 15.60
CA LEU A 278 14.77 0.57 16.16
C LEU A 278 14.67 0.06 17.60
N SER A 279 13.77 0.64 18.41
CA SER A 279 13.56 0.21 19.80
C SER A 279 12.96 -1.20 19.94
N ARG A 280 12.25 -1.68 18.92
CA ARG A 280 11.57 -2.99 18.88
C ARG A 280 12.10 -3.95 17.81
N ALA A 281 13.10 -3.52 17.05
CA ALA A 281 13.71 -4.32 16.00
C ALA A 281 14.44 -5.53 16.61
N THR A 282 14.35 -6.66 15.92
CA THR A 282 15.08 -7.88 16.28
C THR A 282 16.57 -7.68 16.05
N HIS A 283 17.36 -7.98 17.09
CA HIS A 283 18.82 -7.94 17.06
C HIS A 283 19.34 -9.33 17.39
N SER A 284 19.16 -10.30 16.48
CA SER A 284 19.76 -11.62 16.67
C SER A 284 21.10 -11.68 15.95
N PRO A 285 22.14 -12.28 16.55
CA PRO A 285 23.37 -12.55 15.83
C PRO A 285 23.07 -13.44 14.60
N PRO A 286 23.83 -13.28 13.50
CA PRO A 286 23.66 -14.13 12.33
C PRO A 286 23.79 -15.59 12.76
N LEU A 287 22.78 -16.39 12.43
CA LEU A 287 22.82 -17.83 12.66
C LEU A 287 23.78 -18.42 11.64
N LYS A 288 24.70 -19.28 12.11
CA LYS A 288 25.65 -19.93 11.21
C LYS A 288 24.90 -20.86 10.26
N TYR A 289 24.83 -20.46 9.00
CA TYR A 289 24.47 -21.33 7.90
C TYR A 289 25.70 -22.12 7.43
N VAL A 290 25.58 -23.44 7.30
CA VAL A 290 26.63 -24.30 6.74
C VAL A 290 26.22 -24.64 5.31
N ARG A 291 27.01 -24.17 4.35
CA ARG A 291 26.79 -24.40 2.93
C ARG A 291 26.94 -25.89 2.58
N PRO A 292 25.95 -26.53 1.96
CA PRO A 292 26.10 -27.85 1.37
C PRO A 292 27.00 -27.80 0.14
N GLU A 293 27.79 -28.85 -0.08
CA GLU A 293 28.56 -29.03 -1.32
C GLU A 293 27.60 -29.02 -2.53
N THR A 294 27.87 -28.17 -3.52
CA THR A 294 26.94 -27.93 -4.64
C THR A 294 27.23 -28.85 -5.84
N THR A 295 26.19 -29.47 -6.38
CA THR A 295 26.15 -30.09 -7.72
C THR A 295 25.66 -29.11 -8.79
N ASN A 296 26.02 -29.38 -10.04
CA ASN A 296 25.86 -28.53 -11.23
C ASN A 296 24.50 -27.81 -11.39
N LEU A 297 24.57 -26.59 -11.95
CA LEU A 297 23.42 -25.80 -12.39
C LEU A 297 22.65 -26.54 -13.49
N VAL A 298 21.31 -26.51 -13.41
CA VAL A 298 20.48 -26.96 -14.52
C VAL A 298 20.53 -25.88 -15.59
N SER A 299 21.23 -26.15 -16.70
CA SER A 299 21.42 -25.19 -17.80
C SER A 299 20.14 -24.90 -18.59
N GLU A 300 19.13 -25.77 -18.49
CA GLU A 300 17.83 -25.64 -19.17
C GLU A 300 16.69 -26.12 -18.27
N TRP A 301 15.65 -25.30 -18.10
CA TRP A 301 14.44 -25.75 -17.44
C TRP A 301 13.74 -26.81 -18.31
N PRO A 302 13.32 -27.96 -17.74
CA PRO A 302 12.53 -28.94 -18.50
C PRO A 302 11.32 -28.28 -19.16
N GLU A 303 10.99 -28.66 -20.40
CA GLU A 303 9.95 -28.03 -21.23
C GLU A 303 8.62 -27.85 -20.48
N LYS A 304 8.26 -28.83 -19.66
CA LYS A 304 7.07 -28.85 -18.80
C LYS A 304 6.98 -27.70 -17.77
N TYR A 305 8.10 -27.05 -17.44
CA TYR A 305 8.15 -25.91 -16.52
C TYR A 305 8.21 -24.56 -17.24
N LYS A 306 8.46 -24.56 -18.56
CA LYS A 306 8.53 -23.33 -19.36
C LYS A 306 7.15 -22.74 -19.62
N THR A 307 6.15 -23.59 -19.84
CA THR A 307 4.76 -23.16 -20.00
C THR A 307 3.81 -24.24 -19.51
N PHE A 308 2.95 -23.91 -18.55
CA PHE A 308 1.81 -24.75 -18.19
C PHE A 308 0.66 -23.93 -17.63
N VAL A 309 -0.56 -24.46 -17.82
CA VAL A 309 -1.80 -23.85 -17.34
C VAL A 309 -2.56 -24.91 -16.56
N VAL A 310 -3.08 -24.53 -15.39
CA VAL A 310 -3.98 -25.33 -14.58
C VAL A 310 -5.26 -24.53 -14.39
N GLU A 311 -6.39 -25.16 -14.66
CA GLU A 311 -7.70 -24.53 -14.58
C GLU A 311 -8.61 -25.36 -13.65
N THR A 312 -9.32 -24.67 -12.76
CA THR A 312 -10.45 -25.19 -11.99
C THR A 312 -11.74 -24.56 -12.51
N GLU A 313 -12.86 -24.84 -11.86
CA GLU A 313 -14.14 -24.18 -12.17
C GLU A 313 -14.02 -22.65 -12.12
N ASN A 314 -13.35 -22.13 -11.09
CA ASN A 314 -13.33 -20.69 -10.78
C ASN A 314 -11.98 -20.00 -11.03
N GLU A 315 -10.89 -20.74 -11.12
CA GLU A 315 -9.55 -20.16 -11.13
C GLU A 315 -8.69 -20.69 -12.27
N VAL A 316 -7.74 -19.87 -12.71
CA VAL A 316 -6.73 -20.21 -13.72
C VAL A 316 -5.36 -19.85 -13.16
N PHE A 317 -4.50 -20.85 -13.02
CA PHE A 317 -3.08 -20.66 -12.74
C PHE A 317 -2.28 -20.84 -14.02
N CYS A 318 -1.38 -19.91 -14.31
CA CYS A 318 -0.59 -19.92 -15.53
C CYS A 318 0.87 -19.60 -15.21
N SER A 319 1.78 -20.38 -15.79
CA SER A 319 3.23 -20.20 -15.69
C SER A 319 3.79 -20.07 -17.10
N LEU A 320 4.48 -18.96 -17.40
CA LEU A 320 4.95 -18.60 -18.74
C LEU A 320 6.38 -18.06 -18.71
N GLN A 321 7.25 -18.71 -19.48
CA GLN A 321 8.57 -18.21 -19.83
C GLN A 321 8.50 -17.36 -21.10
N ALA A 322 9.17 -16.21 -21.09
CA ALA A 322 9.35 -15.37 -22.27
C ALA A 322 10.35 -15.98 -23.27
N GLU A 323 10.17 -15.67 -24.55
CA GLU A 323 11.19 -15.94 -25.57
C GLU A 323 12.14 -14.74 -25.68
N LYS A 324 13.45 -15.02 -25.69
CA LYS A 324 14.47 -13.97 -25.84
C LYS A 324 14.72 -13.66 -27.31
N THR A 325 14.32 -12.47 -27.74
CA THR A 325 14.56 -11.93 -29.09
C THR A 325 15.79 -11.02 -29.15
N GLY A 326 16.28 -10.57 -27.98
CA GLY A 326 17.44 -9.69 -27.85
C GLY A 326 17.11 -8.21 -27.63
N ASP A 327 15.83 -7.85 -27.65
CA ASP A 327 15.32 -6.52 -27.30
C ASP A 327 14.38 -6.62 -26.09
N LEU A 328 14.72 -5.95 -24.98
CA LEU A 328 13.98 -6.03 -23.71
C LEU A 328 12.52 -5.61 -23.86
N VAL A 329 12.26 -4.57 -24.65
CA VAL A 329 10.90 -4.05 -24.85
C VAL A 329 10.05 -5.07 -25.59
N SER A 330 10.58 -5.63 -26.67
CA SER A 330 9.94 -6.68 -27.47
C SER A 330 9.75 -7.97 -26.66
N ASP A 331 10.72 -8.38 -25.85
CA ASP A 331 10.63 -9.56 -24.98
C ASP A 331 9.57 -9.38 -23.88
N THR A 332 9.50 -8.18 -23.27
CA THR A 332 8.48 -7.86 -22.27
C THR A 332 7.09 -7.85 -22.90
N LYS A 333 6.97 -7.23 -24.08
CA LYS A 333 5.72 -7.18 -24.84
C LYS A 333 5.25 -8.58 -25.24
N GLY A 334 6.17 -9.41 -25.77
CA GLY A 334 5.89 -10.77 -26.19
C GLY A 334 5.38 -11.66 -25.05
N LEU A 335 5.96 -11.54 -23.84
CA LEU A 335 5.45 -12.24 -22.66
C LEU A 335 4.02 -11.82 -22.32
N MET A 336 3.75 -10.50 -22.31
CA MET A 336 2.46 -9.96 -21.92
C MET A 336 1.37 -10.25 -22.96
N ASP A 337 1.69 -10.16 -24.25
CA ASP A 337 0.78 -10.54 -25.35
C ASP A 337 0.44 -12.04 -25.27
N ARG A 338 1.44 -12.90 -25.04
CA ARG A 338 1.23 -14.34 -24.85
C ARG A 338 0.41 -14.65 -23.60
N LEU A 339 0.64 -13.93 -22.50
CA LEU A 339 -0.17 -14.06 -21.30
C LEU A 339 -1.62 -13.68 -21.59
N GLN A 340 -1.87 -12.60 -22.33
CA GLN A 340 -3.22 -12.19 -22.73
C GLN A 340 -3.93 -13.29 -23.54
N GLU A 341 -3.24 -13.89 -24.52
CA GLU A 341 -3.77 -14.99 -25.32
C GLU A 341 -4.13 -16.21 -24.47
N VAL A 342 -3.25 -16.61 -23.56
CA VAL A 342 -3.48 -17.76 -22.67
C VAL A 342 -4.65 -17.51 -21.73
N LEU A 343 -4.76 -16.31 -21.14
CA LEU A 343 -5.88 -15.96 -20.28
C LEU A 343 -7.20 -15.96 -21.05
N ALA A 344 -7.21 -15.38 -22.26
CA ALA A 344 -8.41 -15.33 -23.11
C ALA A 344 -8.92 -16.74 -23.46
N ALA A 345 -8.01 -17.70 -23.69
CA ALA A 345 -8.36 -19.10 -23.94
C ALA A 345 -9.07 -19.77 -22.74
N HIS A 346 -8.93 -19.24 -21.53
CA HIS A 346 -9.52 -19.77 -20.29
C HIS A 346 -10.56 -18.79 -19.68
N SER A 347 -11.20 -17.97 -20.51
CA SER A 347 -12.24 -17.00 -20.11
C SER A 347 -11.78 -15.98 -19.06
N CYS A 348 -10.49 -15.65 -19.04
CA CYS A 348 -9.88 -14.64 -18.17
C CYS A 348 -9.25 -13.51 -18.99
N GLY A 349 -8.94 -12.39 -18.33
CA GLY A 349 -8.09 -11.32 -18.86
C GLY A 349 -7.30 -10.62 -17.73
N PHE A 350 -6.57 -9.55 -18.05
CA PHE A 350 -5.79 -8.80 -17.05
C PHE A 350 -6.60 -8.32 -15.82
N PRO A 351 -7.87 -7.87 -15.94
CA PRO A 351 -8.67 -7.51 -14.77
C PRO A 351 -8.86 -8.66 -13.77
N ASN A 352 -8.89 -9.92 -14.25
CA ASN A 352 -9.07 -11.13 -13.45
C ASN A 352 -7.85 -11.52 -12.62
N LEU A 353 -6.68 -10.93 -12.85
CA LEU A 353 -5.43 -11.31 -12.17
C LEU A 353 -5.53 -11.02 -10.68
N SER A 354 -5.48 -12.08 -9.87
CA SER A 354 -5.42 -12.00 -8.41
C SER A 354 -4.04 -11.55 -7.94
N TYR A 355 -2.96 -12.08 -8.52
CA TYR A 355 -1.59 -11.60 -8.32
C TYR A 355 -0.66 -12.07 -9.44
N VAL A 356 0.55 -11.48 -9.50
CA VAL A 356 1.62 -11.81 -10.45
C VAL A 356 2.93 -12.03 -9.71
N LEU A 357 3.60 -13.14 -9.98
CA LEU A 357 4.99 -13.38 -9.59
C LEU A 357 5.86 -13.29 -10.86
N LEU A 358 6.71 -12.26 -10.91
CA LEU A 358 7.51 -11.92 -12.08
C LEU A 358 8.99 -12.08 -11.77
N TYR A 359 9.59 -13.13 -12.30
CA TYR A 359 11.03 -13.32 -12.26
C TYR A 359 11.69 -12.65 -13.45
N ILE A 360 12.77 -11.93 -13.20
CA ILE A 360 13.55 -11.24 -14.23
C ILE A 360 15.01 -11.67 -14.17
N SER A 361 15.70 -11.69 -15.31
CA SER A 361 17.11 -12.12 -15.35
C SER A 361 18.10 -11.08 -14.83
N ASP A 362 17.70 -9.81 -14.76
CA ASP A 362 18.55 -8.69 -14.36
C ASP A 362 17.71 -7.56 -13.73
N MET A 363 17.88 -7.33 -12.43
CA MET A 363 17.17 -6.30 -11.68
C MET A 363 17.52 -4.87 -12.12
N SER A 364 18.63 -4.66 -12.82
CA SER A 364 18.96 -3.34 -13.38
C SER A 364 17.95 -2.87 -14.44
N GLN A 365 17.20 -3.80 -15.05
CA GLN A 365 16.19 -3.51 -16.07
C GLN A 365 14.80 -3.20 -15.48
N PHE A 366 14.63 -3.22 -14.16
CA PHE A 366 13.35 -3.06 -13.47
C PHE A 366 12.52 -1.85 -13.97
N VAL A 367 13.17 -0.69 -14.14
CA VAL A 367 12.50 0.54 -14.62
C VAL A 367 12.02 0.38 -16.07
N ASN A 368 12.85 -0.19 -16.94
CA ASN A 368 12.52 -0.38 -18.35
C ASN A 368 11.39 -1.40 -18.55
N ILE A 369 11.40 -2.48 -17.76
CA ILE A 369 10.34 -3.50 -17.75
C ILE A 369 9.02 -2.87 -17.30
N ASN A 370 9.05 -2.07 -16.23
CA ASN A 370 7.85 -1.39 -15.72
C ASN A 370 7.22 -0.44 -16.74
N ALA A 371 8.04 0.24 -17.56
CA ALA A 371 7.56 1.13 -18.61
C ALA A 371 6.72 0.41 -19.68
N VAL A 372 7.02 -0.87 -19.97
CA VAL A 372 6.22 -1.71 -20.87
C VAL A 372 5.07 -2.38 -20.10
N TYR A 373 5.35 -2.97 -18.95
CA TYR A 373 4.36 -3.69 -18.13
C TYR A 373 3.13 -2.82 -17.82
N THR A 374 3.33 -1.53 -17.49
CA THR A 374 2.22 -0.63 -17.14
C THR A 374 1.22 -0.39 -18.27
N THR A 375 1.58 -0.64 -19.54
CA THR A 375 0.67 -0.42 -20.69
C THR A 375 -0.44 -1.46 -20.77
N TYR A 376 -0.31 -2.58 -20.05
CA TYR A 376 -1.29 -3.67 -20.03
C TYR A 376 -2.36 -3.53 -18.95
N PHE A 377 -2.20 -2.56 -18.03
CA PHE A 377 -3.09 -2.41 -16.88
C PHE A 377 -3.86 -1.09 -16.89
N GLY A 378 -5.07 -1.15 -16.33
CA GLY A 378 -5.95 0.00 -16.12
C GLY A 378 -5.60 0.76 -14.84
N ILE A 379 -6.62 1.03 -14.02
CA ILE A 379 -6.50 1.76 -12.75
C ILE A 379 -5.88 0.88 -11.64
N ASN A 380 -6.20 -0.41 -11.65
CA ASN A 380 -5.90 -1.35 -10.57
C ASN A 380 -5.07 -2.52 -11.12
N PRO A 381 -3.74 -2.36 -11.31
CA PRO A 381 -2.88 -3.48 -11.65
C PRO A 381 -2.92 -4.55 -10.55
N PRO A 382 -2.63 -5.83 -10.83
CA PRO A 382 -2.59 -6.85 -9.80
C PRO A 382 -1.44 -6.61 -8.81
N PRO A 383 -1.54 -7.11 -7.57
CA PRO A 383 -0.39 -7.30 -6.69
C PRO A 383 0.72 -8.03 -7.40
N ARG A 384 1.96 -7.61 -7.13
CA ARG A 384 3.13 -8.15 -7.82
C ARG A 384 4.29 -8.41 -6.87
N ILE A 385 4.98 -9.50 -7.13
CA ILE A 385 6.28 -9.84 -6.56
C ILE A 385 7.25 -9.85 -7.73
N CYS A 386 8.34 -9.09 -7.65
CA CYS A 386 9.28 -9.00 -8.76
C CYS A 386 10.72 -9.10 -8.25
N VAL A 387 11.35 -10.24 -8.51
CA VAL A 387 12.69 -10.58 -8.00
C VAL A 387 13.59 -11.06 -9.13
N GLU A 388 14.90 -10.90 -8.97
CA GLU A 388 15.85 -11.48 -9.92
C GLU A 388 15.86 -13.02 -9.78
N ALA A 389 16.07 -13.74 -10.88
CA ALA A 389 16.21 -15.19 -10.86
C ALA A 389 17.19 -15.69 -11.90
N ALA A 390 17.78 -16.86 -11.63
CA ALA A 390 18.59 -17.62 -12.57
C ALA A 390 17.71 -18.24 -13.67
N LEU A 391 17.29 -17.43 -14.63
CA LEU A 391 16.49 -17.87 -15.77
C LEU A 391 17.36 -18.56 -16.84
N PRO A 392 16.79 -19.46 -17.66
CA PRO A 392 17.50 -20.03 -18.80
C PRO A 392 18.00 -18.93 -19.73
N SER A 393 19.14 -19.15 -20.39
CA SER A 393 19.75 -18.14 -21.29
C SER A 393 18.85 -17.69 -22.45
N THR A 394 17.82 -18.49 -22.75
CA THR A 394 16.78 -18.26 -23.76
C THR A 394 15.61 -17.40 -23.28
N SER A 395 15.62 -16.91 -22.05
CA SER A 395 14.59 -16.02 -21.51
C SER A 395 15.16 -14.91 -20.63
N LEU A 396 14.52 -13.74 -20.68
CA LEU A 396 14.75 -12.64 -19.75
C LEU A 396 13.70 -12.60 -18.62
N PHE A 397 12.58 -13.31 -18.78
CA PHE A 397 11.43 -13.20 -17.90
C PHE A 397 10.71 -14.54 -17.69
N HIS A 398 10.14 -14.69 -16.49
CA HIS A 398 9.17 -15.73 -16.22
C HIS A 398 8.04 -15.16 -15.38
N ALA A 399 6.80 -15.29 -15.84
CA ALA A 399 5.62 -14.86 -15.11
C ALA A 399 4.85 -16.08 -14.61
N GLN A 400 4.43 -16.04 -13.35
CA GLN A 400 3.39 -16.89 -12.81
C GLN A 400 2.23 -16.02 -12.38
N VAL A 401 1.02 -16.43 -12.73
CA VAL A 401 -0.17 -15.66 -12.42
C VAL A 401 -1.29 -16.56 -11.91
N LEU A 402 -2.07 -16.03 -10.98
CA LEU A 402 -3.34 -16.59 -10.57
C LEU A 402 -4.45 -15.64 -11.00
N CYS A 403 -5.49 -16.18 -11.62
CA CYS A 403 -6.69 -15.45 -12.02
C CYS A 403 -7.92 -16.08 -11.39
N HIS A 404 -8.87 -15.25 -10.99
CA HIS A 404 -10.23 -15.69 -10.70
C HIS A 404 -11.16 -15.30 -11.86
N LYS A 405 -11.93 -16.25 -12.38
CA LYS A 405 -12.75 -16.07 -13.58
C LYS A 405 -13.85 -15.02 -13.41
N ASP A 406 -14.35 -14.85 -12.19
CA ASP A 406 -15.23 -13.73 -11.84
C ASP A 406 -14.40 -12.53 -11.32
N PRO A 407 -14.22 -11.47 -12.13
CA PRO A 407 -13.47 -10.28 -11.70
C PRO A 407 -14.27 -9.39 -10.74
N THR A 408 -15.58 -9.59 -10.60
CA THR A 408 -16.43 -8.76 -9.72
C THR A 408 -16.18 -9.04 -8.24
N LEU A 409 -15.61 -10.21 -7.92
CA LEU A 409 -15.19 -10.57 -6.57
C LEU A 409 -13.87 -9.91 -6.16
N LYS A 410 -13.14 -9.29 -7.11
CA LYS A 410 -11.84 -8.69 -6.86
C LYS A 410 -11.99 -7.25 -6.36
N LYS A 411 -11.56 -7.00 -5.13
CA LYS A 411 -11.30 -5.67 -4.59
C LYS A 411 -9.81 -5.43 -4.55
N THR A 412 -9.35 -4.23 -4.90
CA THR A 412 -7.92 -3.91 -4.98
C THR A 412 -7.61 -2.71 -4.11
N ARG A 413 -6.50 -2.76 -3.37
CA ARG A 413 -5.92 -1.57 -2.72
C ARG A 413 -4.71 -1.13 -3.49
N HIS A 414 -4.84 0.03 -4.13
CA HIS A 414 -3.77 0.69 -4.86
C HIS A 414 -3.57 2.11 -4.29
N VAL A 415 -2.44 2.30 -3.60
CA VAL A 415 -2.03 3.57 -3.00
C VAL A 415 -0.72 4.02 -3.64
N GLN A 416 -0.77 5.14 -4.35
CA GLN A 416 0.41 5.68 -5.06
C GLN A 416 1.05 6.86 -4.32
N SER A 417 0.33 7.43 -3.37
CA SER A 417 0.78 8.53 -2.52
C SER A 417 1.79 8.08 -1.46
N ILE A 418 2.72 8.97 -1.12
CA ILE A 418 3.62 8.82 0.02
C ILE A 418 2.84 9.15 1.28
N SER A 419 2.89 8.25 2.27
CA SER A 419 2.17 8.37 3.54
C SER A 419 2.97 7.78 4.71
N HIS A 420 2.45 7.88 5.93
CA HIS A 420 3.02 7.20 7.11
C HIS A 420 2.42 5.81 7.37
N TRP A 421 1.51 5.33 6.52
CA TRP A 421 0.85 4.04 6.70
C TRP A 421 1.71 2.86 6.22
N ALA A 422 1.98 2.78 4.92
CA ALA A 422 2.78 1.74 4.30
C ALA A 422 3.59 2.33 3.13
N PRO A 423 4.71 1.69 2.73
CA PRO A 423 5.48 2.16 1.58
C PRO A 423 4.62 2.19 0.32
N SER A 424 4.73 3.28 -0.44
CA SER A 424 4.08 3.38 -1.75
C SER A 424 4.68 2.36 -2.73
N CYS A 425 3.89 1.91 -3.70
CA CYS A 425 4.36 0.97 -4.71
C CYS A 425 5.52 1.59 -5.53
N ILE A 426 6.67 0.91 -5.59
CA ILE A 426 7.84 1.38 -6.35
C ILE A 426 7.75 1.07 -7.86
N GLY A 427 6.61 0.59 -8.32
CA GLY A 427 6.33 0.18 -9.69
C GLY A 427 4.82 -0.03 -9.93
N PRO A 428 4.43 -0.44 -11.15
CA PRO A 428 3.04 -0.53 -11.57
C PRO A 428 2.35 -1.80 -11.03
N TYR A 429 2.07 -1.83 -9.74
CA TYR A 429 1.36 -2.90 -9.05
C TYR A 429 0.53 -2.33 -7.90
N SER A 430 -0.44 -3.11 -7.41
CA SER A 430 -1.24 -2.75 -6.24
C SER A 430 -0.69 -3.39 -4.97
N GLN A 431 -0.90 -2.78 -3.82
CA GLN A 431 -0.48 -3.33 -2.52
C GLN A 431 -1.12 -4.69 -2.26
N ALA A 432 -2.42 -4.81 -2.54
CA ALA A 432 -3.15 -6.03 -2.31
C ALA A 432 -4.39 -6.19 -3.20
N SER A 433 -4.82 -7.43 -3.35
CA SER A 433 -6.12 -7.79 -3.91
C SER A 433 -6.83 -8.73 -2.93
N HIS A 434 -8.15 -8.61 -2.86
CA HIS A 434 -9.03 -9.50 -2.13
C HIS A 434 -9.98 -10.11 -3.15
N VAL A 435 -9.97 -11.43 -3.26
CA VAL A 435 -10.72 -12.20 -4.25
C VAL A 435 -11.39 -13.38 -3.54
N GLY A 436 -12.71 -13.32 -3.42
CA GLY A 436 -13.46 -14.32 -2.64
C GLY A 436 -13.06 -14.28 -1.17
N SER A 437 -12.52 -15.38 -0.64
CA SER A 437 -11.98 -15.47 0.73
C SER A 437 -10.47 -15.22 0.83
N ASN A 438 -9.78 -15.04 -0.31
CA ASN A 438 -8.32 -14.91 -0.37
C ASN A 438 -7.89 -13.44 -0.45
N VAL A 439 -6.82 -13.09 0.25
CA VAL A 439 -6.12 -11.80 0.11
C VAL A 439 -4.68 -12.06 -0.30
N PHE A 440 -4.26 -11.43 -1.41
CA PHE A 440 -2.91 -11.52 -1.96
C PHE A 440 -2.22 -10.19 -1.77
N VAL A 441 -1.08 -10.17 -1.08
CA VAL A 441 -0.29 -8.96 -0.84
C VAL A 441 0.93 -8.96 -1.75
N SER A 442 1.23 -7.82 -2.37
CA SER A 442 2.44 -7.64 -3.18
C SER A 442 3.70 -7.84 -2.35
N GLY A 443 4.84 -8.02 -3.00
CA GLY A 443 6.13 -8.03 -2.32
C GLY A 443 6.33 -6.76 -1.49
N GLN A 444 6.54 -6.91 -0.19
CA GLN A 444 6.76 -5.80 0.74
C GLN A 444 8.23 -5.66 1.04
N ILE A 445 8.73 -4.43 0.89
CA ILE A 445 10.12 -4.05 1.11
C ILE A 445 10.23 -3.22 2.40
N PRO A 446 11.39 -3.22 3.09
CA PRO A 446 11.55 -2.65 4.41
C PRO A 446 11.82 -1.14 4.37
N PHE A 447 10.97 -0.40 3.67
CA PHE A 447 11.08 1.04 3.58
C PHE A 447 10.42 1.72 4.77
N VAL A 448 11.01 2.81 5.25
CA VAL A 448 10.32 3.77 6.11
C VAL A 448 9.27 4.48 5.25
N PRO A 449 7.95 4.33 5.50
CA PRO A 449 6.90 4.74 4.57
C PRO A 449 6.98 6.20 4.10
N GLY A 450 7.15 7.13 5.03
CA GLY A 450 7.19 8.57 4.72
C GLY A 450 8.44 9.02 3.98
N ALA A 451 9.55 8.31 4.15
CA ALA A 451 10.85 8.64 3.54
C ALA A 451 11.13 7.87 2.25
N MET A 452 10.41 6.77 2.00
CA MET A 452 10.64 5.87 0.86
C MET A 452 12.09 5.40 0.74
N LYS A 453 12.71 5.05 1.88
CA LYS A 453 14.08 4.53 1.99
C LYS A 453 14.13 3.33 2.91
N ALA A 454 15.06 2.39 2.65
CA ALA A 454 15.27 1.24 3.52
C ALA A 454 15.60 1.65 4.96
N VAL A 455 15.04 0.93 5.92
CA VAL A 455 15.34 1.12 7.35
C VAL A 455 16.81 0.77 7.66
N PRO A 456 17.51 1.56 8.49
CA PRO A 456 18.95 1.41 8.71
C PRO A 456 19.29 0.34 9.78
N THR A 457 18.78 -0.89 9.65
CA THR A 457 18.87 -1.96 10.68
C THR A 457 19.59 -3.23 10.25
N GLY A 458 20.24 -3.25 9.08
CA GLY A 458 20.79 -4.48 8.50
C GLY A 458 19.71 -5.54 8.24
N PHE A 459 20.12 -6.79 7.97
CA PHE A 459 19.17 -7.83 7.58
C PHE A 459 18.05 -8.11 8.60
N PRO A 460 18.33 -8.33 9.91
CA PRO A 460 17.29 -8.66 10.89
C PRO A 460 16.12 -7.69 10.93
N GLY A 461 16.42 -6.39 11.07
CA GLY A 461 15.38 -5.36 11.12
C GLY A 461 14.72 -5.13 9.76
N GLN A 462 15.44 -5.25 8.65
CA GLN A 462 14.82 -5.21 7.33
C GLN A 462 13.85 -6.38 7.12
N CYS A 463 14.23 -7.60 7.49
CA CYS A 463 13.36 -8.77 7.41
C CYS A 463 12.08 -8.60 8.23
N GLN A 464 12.20 -8.09 9.46
CA GLN A 464 11.06 -7.81 10.32
C GLN A 464 10.15 -6.72 9.75
N LEU A 465 10.70 -5.58 9.33
CA LEU A 465 9.90 -4.45 8.84
C LEU A 465 9.14 -4.81 7.55
N ALA A 466 9.76 -5.56 6.65
CA ALA A 466 9.10 -6.04 5.44
C ALA A 466 7.89 -6.94 5.76
N LEU A 467 7.99 -7.81 6.79
CA LEU A 467 6.86 -8.62 7.24
C LEU A 467 5.76 -7.75 7.88
N GLU A 468 6.14 -6.77 8.70
CA GLU A 468 5.19 -5.82 9.29
C GLU A 468 4.37 -5.08 8.24
N HIS A 469 5.02 -4.59 7.18
CA HIS A 469 4.32 -3.95 6.07
C HIS A 469 3.31 -4.88 5.39
N ALA A 470 3.63 -6.18 5.27
CA ALA A 470 2.69 -7.15 4.70
C ALA A 470 1.45 -7.35 5.57
N LEU A 471 1.62 -7.30 6.89
CA LEU A 471 0.50 -7.34 7.84
C LEU A 471 -0.31 -6.05 7.79
N THR A 472 0.34 -4.88 7.82
CA THR A 472 -0.31 -3.55 7.75
C THR A 472 -1.13 -3.40 6.46
N VAL A 473 -0.63 -3.92 5.34
CA VAL A 473 -1.38 -4.00 4.09
C VAL A 473 -2.53 -5.03 4.18
N GLY A 474 -2.33 -6.15 4.86
CA GLY A 474 -3.41 -7.12 5.12
C GLY A 474 -4.56 -6.55 5.97
N GLU A 475 -4.24 -5.75 6.99
CA GLU A 475 -5.22 -5.17 7.91
C GLU A 475 -6.25 -4.30 7.19
N VAL A 476 -5.83 -3.46 6.23
CA VAL A 476 -6.76 -2.65 5.42
C VAL A 476 -7.61 -3.48 4.44
N MET A 477 -7.26 -4.74 4.22
CA MET A 477 -8.05 -5.72 3.48
C MET A 477 -8.98 -6.53 4.39
N GLY A 478 -8.94 -6.31 5.71
CA GLY A 478 -9.75 -7.02 6.70
C GLY A 478 -9.18 -8.35 7.17
N VAL A 479 -7.88 -8.60 6.99
CA VAL A 479 -7.19 -9.81 7.47
C VAL A 479 -6.15 -9.49 8.54
N THR A 480 -5.75 -10.50 9.29
CA THR A 480 -4.77 -10.42 10.39
C THR A 480 -3.76 -11.55 10.26
N SER A 481 -2.72 -11.57 11.11
CA SER A 481 -1.72 -12.63 11.12
C SER A 481 -2.28 -14.05 11.23
N GLU A 482 -3.42 -14.25 11.91
CA GLU A 482 -4.10 -15.55 12.04
C GLU A 482 -4.63 -16.11 10.72
N HIS A 483 -4.85 -15.22 9.74
CA HIS A 483 -5.38 -15.56 8.43
C HIS A 483 -4.27 -15.94 7.44
N ILE A 484 -2.99 -15.83 7.80
CA ILE A 484 -1.88 -16.16 6.91
C ILE A 484 -1.96 -17.63 6.50
N THR A 485 -1.92 -17.88 5.20
CA THR A 485 -1.87 -19.23 4.61
C THR A 485 -0.50 -19.55 4.04
N SER A 486 0.16 -18.57 3.44
CA SER A 486 1.54 -18.68 2.96
C SER A 486 2.32 -17.39 3.19
N ALA A 487 3.61 -17.52 3.48
CA ALA A 487 4.53 -16.42 3.68
C ALA A 487 5.90 -16.78 3.09
N HIS A 488 6.30 -16.06 2.04
CA HIS A 488 7.53 -16.29 1.29
C HIS A 488 8.48 -15.12 1.49
N CYS A 489 9.66 -15.39 2.05
CA CYS A 489 10.72 -14.41 2.26
C CYS A 489 11.78 -14.56 1.18
N TYR A 490 12.00 -13.51 0.39
CA TYR A 490 13.10 -13.46 -0.57
C TYR A 490 14.29 -12.74 0.06
N VAL A 491 15.48 -13.34 -0.06
CA VAL A 491 16.76 -12.81 0.47
C VAL A 491 17.84 -12.95 -0.57
N TYR A 492 18.90 -12.12 -0.52
CA TYR A 492 20.01 -12.25 -1.47
C TYR A 492 21.25 -12.96 -0.90
N ASN A 493 21.43 -13.00 0.43
CA ASN A 493 22.50 -13.80 1.04
C ASN A 493 21.96 -15.12 1.62
N GLU A 494 22.69 -16.22 1.39
CA GLU A 494 22.33 -17.53 1.96
C GLU A 494 22.41 -17.56 3.50
N GLU A 495 23.30 -16.76 4.10
CA GLU A 495 23.46 -16.68 5.56
C GLU A 495 22.24 -16.10 6.28
N ASP A 496 21.43 -15.34 5.57
CA ASP A 496 20.24 -14.67 6.11
C ASP A 496 19.05 -15.64 6.26
N VAL A 497 19.05 -16.78 5.55
CA VAL A 497 17.95 -17.76 5.52
C VAL A 497 17.60 -18.28 6.91
N ALA A 498 18.63 -18.64 7.69
CA ALA A 498 18.42 -19.19 9.03
C ALA A 498 17.74 -18.14 9.93
N HIS A 499 18.14 -16.87 9.82
CA HIS A 499 17.51 -15.79 10.57
C HIS A 499 16.07 -15.54 10.09
N ALA A 500 15.85 -15.48 8.77
CA ALA A 500 14.53 -15.28 8.17
C ALA A 500 13.48 -16.27 8.69
N LEU A 501 13.85 -17.54 8.86
CA LEU A 501 12.92 -18.61 9.25
C LEU A 501 12.81 -18.84 10.77
N SER A 502 13.78 -18.37 11.54
CA SER A 502 13.88 -18.73 12.97
C SER A 502 13.82 -17.56 13.94
N SER A 503 13.75 -16.32 13.45
CA SER A 503 13.59 -15.15 14.31
C SER A 503 12.34 -15.30 15.18
N SER A 504 12.43 -14.82 16.42
CA SER A 504 11.32 -14.89 17.37
C SER A 504 10.08 -14.17 16.82
N TYR A 505 10.29 -13.01 16.18
CA TYR A 505 9.23 -12.24 15.55
C TYR A 505 8.50 -13.04 14.47
N VAL A 506 9.24 -13.62 13.52
CA VAL A 506 8.66 -14.45 12.44
C VAL A 506 7.86 -15.62 13.03
N ARG A 507 8.42 -16.31 14.02
CA ARG A 507 7.77 -17.46 14.66
C ARG A 507 6.53 -17.12 15.49
N SER A 508 6.46 -15.92 16.06
CA SER A 508 5.27 -15.46 16.79
C SER A 508 4.20 -14.90 15.86
N THR A 509 4.61 -14.38 14.70
CA THR A 509 3.72 -13.70 13.75
C THR A 509 3.09 -14.67 12.77
N ILE A 510 3.87 -15.57 12.16
CA ILE A 510 3.36 -16.50 11.15
C ILE A 510 2.81 -17.75 11.85
N PRO A 511 1.52 -18.10 11.66
CA PRO A 511 0.94 -19.28 12.26
C PRO A 511 1.70 -20.55 11.87
N SER A 512 1.91 -21.47 12.82
CA SER A 512 2.62 -22.73 12.57
C SER A 512 1.99 -23.65 11.50
N LYS A 513 0.73 -23.39 11.13
CA LYS A 513 -0.03 -24.08 10.09
C LYS A 513 0.15 -23.46 8.69
N ALA A 514 0.71 -22.25 8.61
CA ALA A 514 0.95 -21.56 7.35
C ALA A 514 2.20 -22.12 6.64
N GLU A 515 2.16 -22.14 5.31
CA GLU A 515 3.33 -22.42 4.50
C GLU A 515 4.35 -21.28 4.67
N THR A 516 5.57 -21.60 5.06
CA THR A 516 6.65 -20.60 5.19
C THR A 516 7.84 -21.03 4.36
N LEU A 517 8.26 -20.17 3.43
CA LEU A 517 9.38 -20.42 2.53
C LEU A 517 10.38 -19.26 2.62
N CYS A 518 11.67 -19.57 2.55
CA CYS A 518 12.70 -18.58 2.29
C CYS A 518 13.42 -18.94 0.98
N VAL A 519 13.50 -17.98 0.06
CA VAL A 519 14.05 -18.14 -1.29
C VAL A 519 15.26 -17.24 -1.43
N VAL A 520 16.40 -17.84 -1.77
CA VAL A 520 17.61 -17.07 -2.10
C VAL A 520 17.56 -16.67 -3.57
N VAL A 521 17.63 -15.36 -3.82
CA VAL A 521 17.61 -14.74 -5.15
C VAL A 521 18.88 -13.93 -5.39
N PRO A 522 19.30 -13.70 -6.65
CA PRO A 522 20.53 -12.93 -6.91
C PRO A 522 20.44 -11.48 -6.46
N ARG A 523 19.27 -10.86 -6.61
CA ARG A 523 19.05 -9.45 -6.27
C ARG A 523 17.57 -9.16 -6.02
N LEU A 524 17.34 -8.23 -5.09
CA LEU A 524 16.03 -7.68 -4.75
C LEU A 524 15.89 -6.25 -5.30
N PRO A 525 14.65 -5.77 -5.54
CA PRO A 525 14.43 -4.40 -5.98
C PRO A 525 14.95 -3.41 -4.94
N ARG A 526 15.57 -2.31 -5.43
CA ARG A 526 16.10 -1.22 -4.58
C ARG A 526 17.16 -1.63 -3.56
N ASP A 527 17.88 -2.74 -3.80
CA ASP A 527 19.01 -3.20 -2.99
C ASP A 527 18.67 -3.42 -1.51
N VAL A 528 17.42 -3.79 -1.21
CA VAL A 528 17.00 -4.22 0.14
C VAL A 528 17.48 -5.64 0.43
N SER A 529 17.57 -6.02 1.70
CA SER A 529 18.04 -7.34 2.11
C SER A 529 16.95 -8.39 2.31
N ALA A 530 15.69 -7.97 2.35
CA ALA A 530 14.55 -8.86 2.49
C ALA A 530 13.33 -8.30 1.76
N GLU A 531 12.52 -9.19 1.18
CA GLU A 531 11.18 -8.90 0.67
C GLU A 531 10.23 -10.00 1.13
N TRP A 532 9.05 -9.65 1.66
CA TRP A 532 8.03 -10.62 2.05
C TRP A 532 6.83 -10.59 1.11
N HIS A 533 6.40 -11.77 0.68
CA HIS A 533 5.13 -12.02 0.01
C HIS A 533 4.25 -12.85 0.94
N VAL A 534 3.09 -12.33 1.32
CA VAL A 534 2.19 -13.00 2.26
C VAL A 534 0.80 -13.12 1.64
N ASN A 535 0.21 -14.30 1.73
CA ASN A 535 -1.17 -14.55 1.34
C ASN A 535 -1.99 -14.93 2.56
N PHE A 536 -3.25 -14.50 2.55
CA PHE A 536 -4.20 -14.71 3.63
C PHE A 536 -5.47 -15.36 3.09
N ASN A 537 -6.18 -16.05 3.97
CA ASN A 537 -7.53 -16.53 3.73
C ASN A 537 -8.41 -16.23 4.95
N LEU A 538 -9.59 -15.64 4.74
CA LEU A 538 -10.53 -15.24 5.79
C LEU A 538 -11.05 -16.42 6.63
N GLU A 539 -11.07 -17.64 6.08
CA GLU A 539 -11.47 -18.85 6.81
C GLU A 539 -10.28 -19.47 7.58
N GLY A 540 -9.09 -18.87 7.45
CA GLY A 540 -7.81 -19.37 7.95
C GLY A 540 -7.32 -20.59 7.15
N VAL A 541 -6.26 -21.23 7.64
CA VAL A 541 -5.81 -22.51 7.07
C VAL A 541 -6.86 -23.59 7.39
N VAL A 542 -7.57 -24.05 6.36
CA VAL A 542 -8.47 -25.20 6.43
C VAL A 542 -7.62 -26.47 6.56
N PRO A 543 -7.78 -27.30 7.61
CA PRO A 543 -7.10 -28.58 7.69
C PRO A 543 -7.67 -29.52 6.63
N HIS A 544 -6.92 -29.80 5.57
CA HIS A 544 -7.30 -30.83 4.62
C HIS A 544 -7.17 -32.21 5.28
N THR A 545 -8.28 -32.73 5.80
CA THR A 545 -8.38 -34.16 6.15
C THR A 545 -8.77 -34.88 4.87
N ILE A 546 -7.79 -35.52 4.22
CA ILE A 546 -8.03 -36.33 3.02
C ILE A 546 -8.86 -37.56 3.44
N ALA A 547 -10.16 -37.54 3.17
CA ALA A 547 -11.02 -38.71 3.28
C ALA A 547 -10.97 -39.48 1.94
N THR A 548 -9.91 -40.26 1.69
CA THR A 548 -9.84 -41.15 0.52
C THR A 548 -10.40 -42.52 0.85
N GLY A 549 -11.56 -42.83 0.27
CA GLY A 549 -12.22 -44.14 0.34
C GLY A 549 -11.66 -45.16 -0.66
N ASP A 550 -10.34 -45.27 -0.77
CA ASP A 550 -9.69 -46.23 -1.67
C ASP A 550 -8.69 -47.11 -0.89
N ASP A 551 -8.99 -48.40 -0.78
CA ASP A 551 -8.30 -49.34 0.12
C ASP A 551 -6.88 -49.70 -0.34
N ASP A 552 -6.51 -49.38 -1.59
CA ASP A 552 -5.14 -49.59 -2.10
C ASP A 552 -4.17 -48.47 -1.67
N LEU A 553 -4.65 -47.25 -1.46
CA LEU A 553 -3.86 -46.14 -0.87
C LEU A 553 -3.60 -46.34 0.63
N LYS A 554 -4.50 -47.04 1.34
CA LYS A 554 -4.25 -47.43 2.74
C LYS A 554 -3.04 -48.34 2.87
N LYS A 555 -2.74 -49.24 1.93
CA LYS A 555 -1.55 -50.10 2.03
C LYS A 555 -0.25 -49.30 1.89
N VAL A 556 -0.19 -48.33 0.98
CA VAL A 556 0.99 -47.46 0.80
C VAL A 556 1.17 -46.52 2.00
N CYS A 557 0.08 -45.96 2.54
CA CYS A 557 0.14 -45.12 3.73
C CYS A 557 0.41 -45.89 5.03
N THR A 558 0.07 -47.19 5.12
CA THR A 558 0.27 -47.99 6.34
C THR A 558 1.70 -48.52 6.47
N GLU A 559 2.40 -48.82 5.36
CA GLU A 559 3.83 -49.19 5.43
C GLU A 559 4.72 -47.98 5.77
N VAL A 560 4.35 -46.77 5.34
CA VAL A 560 5.06 -45.53 5.70
C VAL A 560 4.63 -44.97 7.07
N GLY A 561 3.38 -45.19 7.47
CA GLY A 561 2.79 -44.65 8.71
C GLY A 561 3.24 -45.31 10.02
N SER A 562 3.91 -46.47 9.97
CA SER A 562 4.32 -47.19 11.19
C SER A 562 5.60 -46.66 11.87
N LYS A 563 6.25 -45.62 11.31
CA LYS A 563 7.50 -45.05 11.85
C LYS A 563 7.50 -43.55 12.18
N MET A 564 6.38 -42.83 12.08
CA MET A 564 6.37 -41.39 12.40
C MET A 564 5.30 -41.04 13.44
N HIS A 565 5.72 -40.96 14.70
CA HIS A 565 4.99 -40.26 15.74
C HIS A 565 5.34 -38.76 15.73
N GLN A 566 4.31 -37.92 15.73
CA GLN A 566 4.29 -36.50 16.12
C GLN A 566 5.45 -35.62 15.60
N SER A 567 5.28 -34.99 14.43
CA SER A 567 5.95 -33.72 14.09
C SER A 567 5.26 -33.06 12.88
N ASN A 568 4.73 -31.84 13.05
CA ASN A 568 4.19 -31.01 11.96
C ASN A 568 5.33 -30.48 11.08
N LEU A 569 5.34 -30.77 9.76
CA LEU A 569 6.40 -30.29 8.88
C LEU A 569 6.19 -30.39 7.33
N TYR A 570 5.99 -29.21 6.69
CA TYR A 570 6.37 -28.64 5.36
C TYR A 570 6.30 -29.44 4.05
N PHE A 571 5.73 -28.80 3.02
CA PHE A 571 5.92 -29.14 1.61
C PHE A 571 7.22 -28.56 1.08
N VAL A 572 7.96 -29.40 0.38
CA VAL A 572 9.22 -29.08 -0.27
C VAL A 572 9.21 -29.80 -1.60
N PHE A 573 9.38 -29.07 -2.69
CA PHE A 573 9.46 -29.69 -4.00
C PHE A 573 10.87 -30.26 -4.22
N TYR A 574 11.00 -31.58 -4.07
CA TYR A 574 12.08 -32.37 -4.66
C TYR A 574 11.62 -32.95 -6.00
N SER A 575 12.51 -32.94 -6.99
CA SER A 575 12.55 -34.00 -8.01
C SER A 575 13.98 -34.48 -8.14
N ALA A 576 14.31 -35.51 -7.35
CA ALA A 576 15.30 -36.51 -7.74
C ALA A 576 14.50 -37.79 -8.03
N GLY A 577 13.95 -37.87 -9.24
CA GLY A 577 13.01 -38.91 -9.66
C GLY A 577 11.87 -38.29 -10.45
N SER A 578 11.55 -38.88 -11.59
CA SER A 578 10.48 -38.49 -12.49
C SER A 578 9.13 -38.49 -11.78
N ILE A 579 8.67 -37.32 -11.31
CA ILE A 579 7.28 -37.11 -10.94
C ILE A 579 6.50 -36.94 -12.25
N ASP A 580 5.55 -37.84 -12.47
CA ASP A 580 4.58 -37.78 -13.56
C ASP A 580 3.66 -36.56 -13.32
N VAL A 581 3.70 -35.61 -14.25
CA VAL A 581 2.87 -34.41 -14.20
C VAL A 581 1.39 -34.78 -14.24
N ASN A 582 1.01 -35.91 -14.82
CA ASN A 582 -0.37 -36.40 -14.75
C ASN A 582 -0.77 -36.80 -13.33
N GLN A 583 0.16 -37.23 -12.46
CA GLN A 583 -0.13 -37.49 -11.04
C GLN A 583 -0.16 -36.21 -10.20
N LEU A 584 0.66 -35.19 -10.52
CA LEU A 584 0.57 -33.88 -9.86
C LEU A 584 -0.72 -33.15 -10.26
N ILE A 585 -1.06 -33.17 -11.55
CA ILE A 585 -2.32 -32.65 -12.09
C ILE A 585 -3.51 -33.49 -11.59
N ALA A 586 -3.38 -34.82 -11.47
CA ALA A 586 -4.42 -35.65 -10.86
C ALA A 586 -4.58 -35.36 -9.37
N GLY A 587 -3.48 -35.13 -8.63
CA GLY A 587 -3.53 -34.70 -7.23
C GLY A 587 -4.21 -33.35 -7.06
N ILE A 588 -3.93 -32.37 -7.94
CA ILE A 588 -4.63 -31.07 -7.98
C ILE A 588 -6.12 -31.24 -8.36
N LYS A 589 -6.45 -32.19 -9.25
CA LYS A 589 -7.83 -32.54 -9.64
C LYS A 589 -8.58 -33.37 -8.59
N GLU A 590 -7.87 -34.12 -7.75
CA GLU A 590 -8.42 -34.89 -6.62
C GLU A 590 -8.62 -34.03 -5.37
N VAL A 591 -7.99 -32.85 -5.30
CA VAL A 591 -8.39 -31.84 -4.32
C VAL A 591 -9.74 -31.28 -4.73
N ASN A 592 -10.78 -31.75 -4.06
CA ASN A 592 -12.15 -31.21 -4.14
C ASN A 592 -12.23 -29.84 -3.44
N SER A 593 -11.30 -28.93 -3.75
CA SER A 593 -11.25 -27.57 -3.21
C SER A 593 -11.43 -26.56 -4.34
N ASN A 594 -12.29 -25.58 -4.09
CA ASN A 594 -12.56 -24.46 -5.00
C ASN A 594 -11.36 -23.53 -5.26
N HIS A 595 -10.13 -23.89 -4.83
CA HIS A 595 -8.94 -23.04 -4.86
C HIS A 595 -7.67 -23.79 -5.36
N LEU A 596 -6.84 -23.11 -6.15
CA LEU A 596 -5.54 -23.56 -6.65
C LEU A 596 -4.40 -23.14 -5.71
N PHE A 597 -3.54 -24.10 -5.34
CA PHE A 597 -2.23 -23.81 -4.75
C PHE A 597 -1.22 -23.49 -5.85
N VAL A 598 -0.44 -22.42 -5.66
CA VAL A 598 0.51 -21.94 -6.67
C VAL A 598 1.92 -22.51 -6.45
N PRO A 599 2.46 -23.32 -7.40
CA PRO A 599 3.81 -23.85 -7.29
C PRO A 599 4.87 -22.80 -7.65
N ILE A 600 5.82 -22.55 -6.73
CA ILE A 600 7.07 -21.82 -7.04
C ILE A 600 8.04 -22.76 -7.77
N PRO A 601 8.63 -22.38 -8.91
CA PRO A 601 9.66 -23.18 -9.56
C PRO A 601 10.94 -23.09 -8.75
N VAL A 602 11.16 -24.05 -7.85
CA VAL A 602 12.43 -24.22 -7.12
C VAL A 602 13.38 -25.01 -8.01
N ILE A 603 14.45 -24.35 -8.49
CA ILE A 603 15.46 -25.00 -9.35
C ILE A 603 16.39 -25.90 -8.53
N LYS A 604 16.57 -25.64 -7.22
CA LYS A 604 17.45 -26.44 -6.36
C LYS A 604 17.11 -26.33 -4.86
N VAL A 605 17.10 -27.45 -4.16
CA VAL A 605 17.01 -27.53 -2.69
C VAL A 605 18.41 -27.63 -2.11
N VAL A 606 18.73 -26.84 -1.07
CA VAL A 606 20.07 -26.78 -0.46
C VAL A 606 19.97 -27.10 1.03
N SER A 607 19.89 -28.40 1.32
CA SER A 607 19.98 -29.11 2.62
C SER A 607 18.96 -28.84 3.74
N GLU A 608 18.81 -29.85 4.61
CA GLU A 608 18.22 -29.76 5.95
C GLU A 608 19.20 -29.06 6.93
N VAL A 609 18.72 -28.07 7.69
CA VAL A 609 19.53 -27.43 8.75
C VAL A 609 19.47 -28.31 10.00
N GLU A 610 20.56 -29.03 10.29
CA GLU A 610 20.62 -30.09 11.32
C GLU A 610 20.65 -29.62 12.78
N HIS A 611 20.37 -28.34 13.10
CA HIS A 611 20.47 -27.83 14.48
C HIS A 611 19.24 -27.10 15.04
N LEU A 612 18.11 -27.12 14.34
CA LEU A 612 16.83 -26.61 14.86
C LEU A 612 15.89 -27.80 15.04
N THR A 613 15.47 -28.08 16.27
CA THR A 613 14.64 -29.23 16.68
C THR A 613 13.21 -29.26 16.11
N LYS A 614 12.93 -28.53 15.02
CA LYS A 614 11.84 -28.80 14.07
C LYS A 614 12.41 -28.47 12.68
N LYS A 615 12.50 -29.49 11.82
CA LYS A 615 13.00 -29.43 10.44
C LYS A 615 12.42 -28.22 9.67
N TYR A 616 13.23 -27.64 8.79
CA TYR A 616 12.85 -26.71 7.72
C TYR A 616 13.69 -27.12 6.50
N GLN A 617 13.19 -26.92 5.29
CA GLN A 617 13.99 -27.16 4.07
C GLN A 617 14.16 -25.87 3.27
N VAL A 618 15.36 -25.71 2.70
CA VAL A 618 15.85 -24.49 2.06
C VAL A 618 15.86 -24.66 0.54
N ALA A 619 15.35 -23.68 -0.19
CA ALA A 619 15.36 -23.62 -1.65
C ALA A 619 16.27 -22.49 -2.15
N CYS A 620 17.23 -22.81 -3.02
CA CYS A 620 18.11 -21.83 -3.68
C CYS A 620 17.82 -21.75 -5.17
N VAL A 621 17.75 -20.54 -5.71
CA VAL A 621 17.74 -20.26 -7.15
C VAL A 621 19.10 -19.65 -7.50
N GLN A 622 20.09 -20.50 -7.80
CA GLN A 622 21.51 -20.07 -7.93
C GLN A 622 21.89 -19.69 -9.39
N VAL A 623 22.72 -18.65 -9.56
CA VAL A 623 23.33 -18.18 -10.84
C VAL A 623 24.82 -18.60 -10.96
N PRO A 624 25.36 -18.90 -12.16
CA PRO A 624 26.79 -19.08 -12.39
C PRO A 624 27.59 -17.77 -12.49
N GLY A 625 28.79 -17.77 -11.89
CA GLY A 625 29.95 -17.03 -12.43
C GLY A 625 30.25 -15.64 -11.85
N TYR A 626 30.87 -15.57 -10.68
CA TYR A 626 31.85 -14.53 -10.35
C TYR A 626 33.15 -15.19 -9.90
N GLY A 627 34.12 -15.25 -10.81
CA GLY A 627 35.48 -15.65 -10.47
C GLY A 627 36.16 -14.50 -9.73
N TYR A 628 36.30 -14.61 -8.42
CA TYR A 628 37.30 -13.84 -7.69
C TYR A 628 38.64 -14.58 -7.85
N GLY A 629 39.52 -13.99 -8.65
CA GLY A 629 40.94 -14.34 -8.63
C GLY A 629 41.54 -13.94 -7.28
N LEU A 630 42.33 -14.87 -6.74
CA LEU A 630 42.97 -14.93 -5.42
C LEU A 630 43.34 -13.60 -4.74
#